data_AF-A0A2R7L630-F1
#
_entry.id   AF-A0A2R7L630-F1
#
_cell.length_a   1.000
_cell.length_b   1.000
_cell.length_c   1.000
_cell.angle_alpha   90.00
_cell.angle_beta   90.00
_cell.angle_gamma   90.00
#
_symmetry.space_group_name_H-M   'P 1'
#
loop_
_entity.id
_entity.type
_entity.pdbx_description
1 polymer ?
#
loop_
_entity_poly.entity_id
_entity_poly.type
_entity_poly.pdbx_seq_one_letter_code
_entity_poly.pdbx_strand_id
1 'polypeptide(L)'
;MKNSKLTALFSALMFGFLAVPNASAQIQNADVLNAPIDISKDFQNYLNTFYFADELASFDPATAKGTIKYLRYNYKTRQAFNNMMMKPDVEKANEFPTTEYAESPVLPFQIQFVSDRTIRIKTTSGPQFHPEKESLMLINGVAPNHPELWKYAKIEGGHSYTSKHGRVEILIKPWHVKIYDEKGKLLTSTLHDTDFKNTYTPTLPFSYVRRNSDYSRSMGAAFSLEPDEKIFGCGESFTQFNKRGQKVVLWTDDANGIQ
;
A
#
# COMPACT_ATOMS: atom_id res chain seq x y z
N MET A 1 -13.65 -43.74 45.79
CA MET A 1 -13.46 -44.18 44.38
C MET A 1 -14.33 -43.46 43.33
N LYS A 2 -15.31 -42.62 43.67
CA LYS A 2 -16.11 -41.87 42.66
C LYS A 2 -15.50 -40.54 42.19
N ASN A 3 -14.71 -39.85 43.02
CA ASN A 3 -14.23 -38.49 42.71
C ASN A 3 -13.00 -38.41 41.77
N SER A 4 -12.15 -39.45 41.72
CA SER A 4 -10.97 -39.44 40.84
C SER A 4 -11.29 -39.68 39.37
N LYS A 5 -12.39 -40.40 39.09
CA LYS A 5 -12.86 -40.63 37.71
C LYS A 5 -13.47 -39.36 37.10
N LEU A 6 -14.11 -38.52 37.92
CA LEU A 6 -14.73 -37.28 37.47
C LEU A 6 -13.67 -36.20 37.15
N THR A 7 -12.60 -36.12 37.96
CA THR A 7 -11.46 -35.21 37.75
C THR A 7 -10.60 -35.64 36.56
N ALA A 8 -10.42 -36.94 36.33
CA ALA A 8 -9.78 -37.46 35.13
C ALA A 8 -10.59 -37.15 33.86
N LEU A 9 -11.93 -37.25 33.93
CA LEU A 9 -12.81 -36.88 32.81
C LEU A 9 -12.74 -35.38 32.48
N PHE A 10 -12.73 -34.52 33.50
CA PHE A 10 -12.62 -33.06 33.33
C PHE A 10 -11.26 -32.65 32.76
N SER A 11 -10.18 -33.29 33.20
CA SER A 11 -8.83 -33.02 32.70
C SER A 11 -8.65 -33.49 31.25
N ALA A 12 -9.26 -34.62 30.88
CA ALA A 12 -9.28 -35.13 29.51
C ALA A 12 -10.10 -34.23 28.57
N LEU A 13 -11.24 -33.67 29.05
CA LEU A 13 -12.02 -32.71 28.28
C LEU A 13 -11.25 -31.39 28.06
N MET A 14 -10.53 -30.90 29.06
CA MET A 14 -9.74 -29.66 28.94
C MET A 14 -8.56 -29.80 27.98
N PHE A 15 -7.90 -30.96 27.93
CA PHE A 15 -6.84 -31.23 26.95
C PHE A 15 -7.38 -31.42 25.52
N GLY A 16 -8.61 -31.92 25.36
CA GLY A 16 -9.25 -32.05 24.05
C GLY A 16 -9.54 -30.70 23.38
N PHE A 17 -9.90 -29.66 24.16
CA PHE A 17 -10.14 -28.31 23.63
C PHE A 17 -8.86 -27.56 23.23
N LEU A 18 -7.70 -27.96 23.75
CA LEU A 18 -6.40 -27.39 23.37
C LEU A 18 -5.80 -28.05 22.11
N ALA A 19 -6.41 -29.14 21.63
CA ALA A 19 -5.93 -29.92 20.50
C ALA A 19 -6.83 -29.80 19.25
N VAL A 20 -7.62 -28.72 19.14
CA VAL A 20 -8.32 -28.42 17.88
C VAL A 20 -7.27 -27.92 16.88
N PRO A 21 -6.91 -28.69 15.84
CA PRO A 21 -6.08 -28.14 14.77
C PRO A 21 -6.86 -26.98 14.15
N ASN A 22 -6.16 -25.92 13.74
CA ASN A 22 -6.76 -24.87 12.92
C ASN A 22 -7.39 -25.52 11.69
N ALA A 23 -8.71 -25.67 11.70
CA ALA A 23 -9.46 -26.21 10.59
C ALA A 23 -9.39 -25.19 9.46
N SER A 24 -8.50 -25.42 8.49
CA SER A 24 -8.53 -24.71 7.22
C SER A 24 -9.50 -25.49 6.32
N ALA A 25 -10.80 -25.18 6.43
CA ALA A 25 -11.85 -25.95 5.77
C ALA A 25 -11.95 -25.72 4.25
N GLN A 26 -11.17 -24.80 3.68
CA GLN A 26 -11.22 -24.48 2.28
C GLN A 26 -9.86 -24.74 1.63
N ILE A 27 -9.85 -25.43 0.49
CA ILE A 27 -8.71 -25.47 -0.42
C ILE A 27 -8.57 -24.06 -1.02
N GLN A 28 -8.02 -23.15 -0.23
CA GLN A 28 -7.61 -21.84 -0.70
C GLN A 28 -6.32 -22.05 -1.50
N ASN A 29 -6.18 -21.37 -2.65
CA ASN A 29 -5.08 -21.50 -3.62
C ASN A 29 -5.13 -22.68 -4.59
N ALA A 30 -6.28 -23.34 -4.79
CA ALA A 30 -6.49 -23.99 -6.08
C ALA A 30 -6.63 -22.86 -7.12
N ASP A 31 -5.86 -22.87 -8.20
CA ASP A 31 -5.97 -21.91 -9.30
C ASP A 31 -7.27 -22.18 -10.10
N VAL A 32 -8.41 -22.04 -9.42
CA VAL A 32 -9.76 -22.23 -9.92
C VAL A 32 -10.40 -20.87 -10.19
N LEU A 33 -11.43 -20.86 -11.03
CA LEU A 33 -12.07 -19.64 -11.53
C LEU A 33 -12.50 -18.66 -10.42
N ASN A 34 -12.96 -19.18 -9.27
CA ASN A 34 -13.49 -18.36 -8.18
C ASN A 34 -12.45 -18.03 -7.08
N ALA A 35 -11.18 -18.42 -7.25
CA ALA A 35 -10.16 -18.10 -6.26
C ALA A 35 -9.94 -16.58 -6.20
N PRO A 36 -9.87 -15.97 -5.00
CA PRO A 36 -9.60 -14.55 -4.85
C PRO A 36 -8.30 -14.14 -5.53
N ILE A 37 -8.34 -13.06 -6.32
CA ILE A 37 -7.14 -12.52 -6.97
C ILE A 37 -6.33 -11.71 -5.95
N ASP A 38 -5.29 -12.34 -5.41
CA ASP A 38 -4.33 -11.70 -4.53
C ASP A 38 -3.23 -10.97 -5.31
N ILE A 39 -3.44 -9.66 -5.54
CA ILE A 39 -2.47 -8.81 -6.25
C ILE A 39 -1.16 -8.60 -5.48
N SER A 40 -1.07 -8.97 -4.18
CA SER A 40 0.18 -8.84 -3.43
C SER A 40 1.29 -9.76 -3.98
N LYS A 41 0.90 -10.85 -4.66
CA LYS A 41 1.83 -11.76 -5.35
C LYS A 41 2.64 -11.05 -6.43
N ASP A 42 2.11 -10.00 -7.05
CA ASP A 42 2.84 -9.20 -8.05
C ASP A 42 4.11 -8.57 -7.46
N PHE A 43 4.06 -8.21 -6.18
CA PHE A 43 5.15 -7.56 -5.45
C PHE A 43 6.17 -8.56 -4.88
N GLN A 44 5.92 -9.86 -5.04
CA GLN A 44 6.81 -10.95 -4.62
C GLN A 44 7.40 -11.70 -5.82
N ASN A 45 6.91 -11.43 -7.03
CA ASN A 45 7.33 -12.10 -8.24
C ASN A 45 8.64 -11.50 -8.78
N TYR A 46 9.68 -12.34 -8.83
CA TYR A 46 11.03 -11.98 -9.28
C TYR A 46 11.11 -11.63 -10.77
N LEU A 47 10.12 -12.02 -11.57
CA LEU A 47 10.07 -11.71 -13.00
C LEU A 47 9.56 -10.29 -13.28
N ASN A 48 8.92 -9.65 -12.30
CA ASN A 48 8.28 -8.36 -12.49
C ASN A 48 9.27 -7.20 -12.34
N THR A 49 8.97 -6.10 -13.04
CA THR A 49 9.71 -4.84 -12.90
C THR A 49 8.99 -3.91 -11.92
N PHE A 50 9.74 -3.32 -11.01
CA PHE A 50 9.25 -2.43 -9.97
C PHE A 50 9.58 -0.98 -10.29
N TYR A 51 8.71 -0.07 -9.88
CA TYR A 51 8.86 1.37 -10.07
C TYR A 51 8.59 2.07 -8.74
N PHE A 52 9.64 2.58 -8.11
CA PHE A 52 9.55 3.23 -6.79
C PHE A 52 9.47 4.74 -6.97
N ALA A 53 8.56 5.39 -6.24
CA ALA A 53 8.45 6.86 -6.27
C ALA A 53 9.72 7.49 -5.66
N ASP A 54 10.47 8.28 -6.42
CA ASP A 54 11.75 8.88 -5.99
C ASP A 54 11.60 10.36 -5.63
N GLU A 55 11.16 11.17 -6.59
CA GLU A 55 11.12 12.62 -6.44
C GLU A 55 9.90 13.28 -7.11
N LEU A 56 9.51 14.43 -6.58
CA LEU A 56 8.55 15.33 -7.18
C LEU A 56 9.22 16.08 -8.33
N ALA A 57 9.01 15.62 -9.56
CA ALA A 57 9.63 16.21 -10.75
C ALA A 57 9.05 17.58 -11.13
N SER A 58 7.77 17.81 -10.85
CA SER A 58 7.11 19.11 -11.03
C SER A 58 5.93 19.22 -10.06
N PHE A 59 5.59 20.44 -9.66
CA PHE A 59 4.42 20.69 -8.82
C PHE A 59 3.96 22.14 -8.91
N ASP A 60 2.69 22.35 -9.23
CA ASP A 60 1.99 23.62 -9.17
C ASP A 60 1.21 23.72 -7.85
N PRO A 61 1.62 24.62 -6.93
CA PRO A 61 0.96 24.76 -5.64
C PRO A 61 -0.44 25.40 -5.72
N ALA A 62 -0.77 26.08 -6.81
CA ALA A 62 -2.11 26.67 -6.97
C ALA A 62 -3.17 25.60 -7.26
N THR A 63 -2.81 24.59 -8.06
CA THR A 63 -3.71 23.49 -8.43
C THR A 63 -3.48 22.21 -7.64
N ALA A 64 -2.40 22.16 -6.84
CA ALA A 64 -1.91 20.98 -6.14
C ALA A 64 -1.68 19.76 -7.06
N LYS A 65 -1.29 20.03 -8.31
CA LYS A 65 -0.98 19.04 -9.35
C LYS A 65 0.50 19.05 -9.66
N GLY A 66 1.03 17.90 -10.07
CA GLY A 66 2.42 17.75 -10.42
C GLY A 66 2.70 16.40 -11.03
N THR A 67 3.96 16.00 -10.94
CA THR A 67 4.41 14.71 -11.45
C THR A 67 5.43 14.08 -10.52
N ILE A 68 5.34 12.76 -10.34
CA ILE A 68 6.32 11.96 -9.61
C ILE A 68 7.21 11.24 -10.61
N LYS A 69 8.52 11.30 -10.41
CA LYS A 69 9.47 10.45 -11.11
C LYS A 69 9.57 9.12 -10.38
N TYR A 70 9.43 8.04 -11.15
CA TYR A 70 9.61 6.69 -10.63
C TYR A 70 10.93 6.11 -11.14
N LEU A 71 11.72 5.56 -10.22
CA LEU A 71 12.95 4.84 -10.56
C LEU A 71 12.65 3.35 -10.71
N ARG A 72 13.35 2.71 -11.65
CA ARG A 72 13.16 1.31 -12.00
C ARG A 72 14.01 0.39 -11.12
N TYR A 73 13.41 -0.71 -10.67
CA TYR A 73 14.05 -1.73 -9.85
C TYR A 73 13.69 -3.14 -10.34
N ASN A 74 14.60 -4.08 -10.13
CA ASN A 74 14.36 -5.52 -10.20
C ASN A 74 14.80 -6.18 -8.89
N TYR A 75 14.19 -7.30 -8.54
CA TYR A 75 14.69 -8.11 -7.43
C TYR A 75 16.03 -8.76 -7.78
N LYS A 76 17.01 -8.62 -6.89
CA LYS A 76 18.29 -9.33 -6.96
C LYS A 76 18.51 -10.10 -5.67
N THR A 77 19.19 -11.24 -5.78
CA THR A 77 19.65 -12.00 -4.62
C THR A 77 20.74 -11.21 -3.92
N ARG A 78 20.60 -11.03 -2.61
CA ARG A 78 21.61 -10.41 -1.75
C ARG A 78 21.99 -11.38 -0.65
N GLN A 79 23.25 -11.79 -0.63
CA GLN A 79 23.81 -12.57 0.46
C GLN A 79 24.31 -11.63 1.57
N ALA A 80 23.92 -11.92 2.81
CA ALA A 80 24.45 -11.32 4.02
C ALA A 80 24.80 -12.44 5.00
N PHE A 81 26.10 -12.76 5.12
CA PHE A 81 26.60 -13.90 5.91
C PHE A 81 25.94 -15.23 5.49
N ASN A 82 25.23 -15.90 6.40
CA ASN A 82 24.46 -17.12 6.19
C ASN A 82 22.98 -16.87 5.84
N ASN A 83 22.60 -15.62 5.52
CA ASN A 83 21.26 -15.24 5.11
C ASN A 83 21.24 -14.79 3.64
N MET A 84 20.30 -15.33 2.86
CA MET A 84 20.04 -14.93 1.49
C MET A 84 18.67 -14.24 1.42
N MET A 85 18.63 -12.98 0.99
CA MET A 85 17.40 -12.20 0.91
C MET A 85 17.22 -11.60 -0.48
N MET A 86 15.96 -11.40 -0.87
CA MET A 86 15.64 -10.73 -2.14
C MET A 86 15.46 -9.24 -1.89
N LYS A 87 16.30 -8.43 -2.53
CA LYS A 87 16.25 -6.98 -2.39
C LYS A 87 16.03 -6.33 -3.76
N PRO A 88 15.10 -5.36 -3.88
CA PRO A 88 15.03 -4.53 -5.06
C PRO A 88 16.33 -3.75 -5.21
N ASP A 89 16.87 -3.72 -6.43
CA ASP A 89 18.03 -2.92 -6.80
C ASP A 89 17.76 -2.21 -8.12
N VAL A 90 18.42 -1.07 -8.31
CA VAL A 90 18.20 -0.23 -9.48
C VAL A 90 18.50 -1.03 -10.75
N GLU A 91 17.62 -0.86 -11.74
CA GLU A 91 17.72 -1.54 -13.03
C GLU A 91 17.67 -0.52 -14.17
N LYS A 92 18.48 -0.77 -15.21
CA LYS A 92 18.50 0.12 -16.37
C LYS A 92 17.36 -0.16 -17.34
N ALA A 93 17.09 0.80 -18.22
CA ALA A 93 16.24 0.52 -19.38
C ALA A 93 16.84 -0.62 -20.24
N ASN A 94 16.00 -1.58 -20.59
CA ASN A 94 16.35 -2.69 -21.48
C ASN A 94 15.45 -2.74 -22.72
N GLU A 95 14.56 -1.76 -22.87
CA GLU A 95 13.64 -1.67 -23.99
C GLU A 95 14.34 -1.22 -25.28
N PHE A 96 13.90 -1.80 -26.41
CA PHE A 96 14.30 -1.41 -27.76
C PHE A 96 13.07 -0.93 -28.54
N PRO A 97 13.14 0.20 -29.27
CA PRO A 97 14.27 1.13 -29.34
C PRO A 97 14.44 1.96 -28.06
N THR A 98 15.69 2.28 -27.70
CA THR A 98 16.04 2.92 -26.42
C THR A 98 15.45 4.33 -26.25
N THR A 99 15.07 5.01 -27.34
CA THR A 99 14.52 6.37 -27.32
C THR A 99 13.01 6.44 -27.10
N GLU A 100 12.29 5.34 -27.29
CA GLU A 100 10.82 5.32 -27.27
C GLU A 100 10.24 5.13 -25.86
N TYR A 101 11.05 4.64 -24.92
CA TYR A 101 10.61 4.25 -23.59
C TYR A 101 11.43 4.98 -22.52
N ALA A 102 10.75 5.79 -21.71
CA ALA A 102 11.39 6.43 -20.57
C ALA A 102 11.86 5.37 -19.55
N GLU A 103 13.15 5.38 -19.22
CA GLU A 103 13.74 4.52 -18.19
C GLU A 103 13.08 4.74 -16.84
N SER A 104 12.96 6.02 -16.46
CA SER A 104 12.34 6.50 -15.23
C SER A 104 11.10 7.34 -15.58
N PRO A 105 9.91 6.75 -15.61
CA PRO A 105 8.71 7.46 -16.05
C PRO A 105 8.34 8.57 -15.05
N VAL A 106 7.91 9.71 -15.61
CA VAL A 106 7.41 10.86 -14.87
C VAL A 106 5.89 10.88 -15.04
N LEU A 107 5.17 10.60 -13.96
CA LEU A 107 3.74 10.30 -14.01
C LEU A 107 2.90 11.29 -13.20
N PRO A 108 1.65 11.58 -13.61
CA PRO A 108 0.78 12.52 -12.91
C PRO A 108 0.59 12.22 -11.42
N PHE A 109 0.65 13.28 -10.63
CA PHE A 109 0.37 13.32 -9.20
C PHE A 109 -0.55 14.50 -8.87
N GLN A 110 -1.50 14.30 -7.97
CA GLN A 110 -2.38 15.36 -7.49
C GLN A 110 -2.79 15.12 -6.03
N ILE A 111 -2.87 16.21 -5.26
CA ILE A 111 -3.63 16.26 -4.02
C ILE A 111 -4.94 17.01 -4.29
N GLN A 112 -6.08 16.40 -4.01
CA GLN A 112 -7.38 17.08 -3.98
C GLN A 112 -7.80 17.29 -2.53
N PHE A 113 -8.34 18.47 -2.23
CA PHE A 113 -8.80 18.82 -0.89
C PHE A 113 -10.30 18.57 -0.80
N VAL A 114 -10.71 17.36 -0.42
CA VAL A 114 -12.14 16.97 -0.40
C VAL A 114 -12.91 17.72 0.68
N SER A 115 -12.27 18.03 1.81
CA SER A 115 -12.79 18.88 2.89
C SER A 115 -11.61 19.45 3.68
N ASP A 116 -11.87 20.17 4.77
CA ASP A 116 -10.82 20.60 5.72
C ASP A 116 -10.25 19.44 6.57
N ARG A 117 -10.76 18.21 6.42
CA ARG A 117 -10.29 17.00 7.13
C ARG A 117 -9.91 15.84 6.19
N THR A 118 -10.18 15.97 4.90
CA THR A 118 -10.04 14.88 3.95
C THR A 118 -9.28 15.36 2.72
N ILE A 119 -8.21 14.65 2.42
CA ILE A 119 -7.49 14.79 1.16
C ILE A 119 -7.67 13.54 0.32
N ARG A 120 -7.52 13.68 -0.99
CA ARG A 120 -7.43 12.56 -1.93
C ARG A 120 -6.12 12.65 -2.68
N ILE A 121 -5.29 11.62 -2.53
CA ILE A 121 -4.04 11.46 -3.27
C ILE A 121 -4.35 10.72 -4.56
N LYS A 122 -3.99 11.30 -5.71
CA LYS A 122 -4.11 10.67 -7.02
C LYS A 122 -2.73 10.49 -7.62
N THR A 123 -2.41 9.26 -7.98
CA THR A 123 -1.20 8.86 -8.69
C THR A 123 -1.59 7.89 -9.81
N THR A 124 -0.67 7.68 -10.75
CA THR A 124 -0.89 6.78 -11.87
C THR A 124 0.32 5.87 -12.04
N SER A 125 0.12 4.68 -12.61
CA SER A 125 1.20 3.74 -12.97
C SER A 125 1.56 3.83 -14.46
N GLY A 126 1.12 4.86 -15.18
CA GLY A 126 1.45 5.03 -16.58
C GLY A 126 0.83 6.24 -17.26
N PRO A 127 1.12 6.41 -18.56
CA PRO A 127 0.58 7.49 -19.36
C PRO A 127 -0.96 7.44 -19.38
N GLN A 128 -1.56 8.62 -19.33
CA GLN A 128 -3.01 8.80 -19.34
C GLN A 128 -3.47 9.15 -20.76
N PHE A 129 -4.04 8.17 -21.47
CA PHE A 129 -4.51 8.34 -22.86
C PHE A 129 -6.00 8.67 -22.97
N HIS A 130 -6.74 8.50 -21.87
CA HIS A 130 -8.17 8.74 -21.83
C HIS A 130 -8.53 9.78 -20.78
N PRO A 131 -9.62 10.54 -20.98
CA PRO A 131 -10.16 11.42 -19.95
C PRO A 131 -10.51 10.66 -18.68
N GLU A 132 -10.42 11.34 -17.53
CA GLU A 132 -10.91 10.82 -16.26
C GLU A 132 -12.42 10.57 -16.35
N LYS A 133 -12.85 9.41 -15.86
CA LYS A 133 -14.26 9.00 -15.82
C LYS A 133 -14.83 9.17 -14.42
N GLU A 134 -16.15 9.30 -14.36
CA GLU A 134 -16.89 9.26 -13.10
C GLU A 134 -16.68 7.92 -12.37
N SER A 135 -16.59 7.99 -11.04
CA SER A 135 -16.39 6.84 -10.16
C SER A 135 -17.71 6.42 -9.53
N LEU A 136 -18.05 5.13 -9.64
CA LEU A 136 -19.19 4.53 -8.93
C LEU A 136 -19.02 4.57 -7.39
N MET A 137 -17.79 4.77 -6.91
CA MET A 137 -17.48 4.83 -5.48
C MET A 137 -17.74 6.21 -4.86
N LEU A 138 -18.08 7.22 -5.67
CA LEU A 138 -18.26 8.60 -5.23
C LEU A 138 -19.67 9.08 -5.55
N ILE A 139 -20.28 9.81 -4.61
CA ILE A 139 -21.56 10.48 -4.83
C ILE A 139 -21.38 11.47 -5.99
N ASN A 140 -22.28 11.42 -6.98
CA ASN A 140 -22.21 12.20 -8.21
C ASN A 140 -20.95 11.95 -9.07
N GLY A 141 -20.28 10.81 -8.92
CA GLY A 141 -19.17 10.40 -9.79
C GLY A 141 -17.84 11.10 -9.54
N VAL A 142 -17.82 12.21 -8.79
CA VAL A 142 -16.62 13.03 -8.57
C VAL A 142 -16.47 13.42 -7.11
N ALA A 143 -15.21 13.52 -6.66
CA ALA A 143 -14.92 14.01 -5.32
C ALA A 143 -15.05 15.55 -5.32
N PRO A 144 -15.69 16.16 -4.30
CA PRO A 144 -15.60 17.59 -4.06
C PRO A 144 -14.15 18.06 -3.97
N ASN A 145 -13.91 19.33 -4.27
CA ASN A 145 -12.58 19.93 -4.15
C ASN A 145 -12.69 21.36 -3.63
N HIS A 146 -12.15 21.57 -2.43
CA HIS A 146 -12.24 22.76 -1.61
C HIS A 146 -10.84 23.29 -1.23
N PRO A 147 -10.00 23.68 -2.21
CA PRO A 147 -8.66 24.20 -1.96
C PRO A 147 -8.67 25.48 -1.11
N GLU A 148 -9.76 26.24 -1.13
CA GLU A 148 -9.96 27.44 -0.30
C GLU A 148 -9.91 27.16 1.21
N LEU A 149 -10.15 25.91 1.63
CA LEU A 149 -10.08 25.49 3.04
C LEU A 149 -8.64 25.22 3.50
N TRP A 150 -7.67 25.24 2.59
CA TRP A 150 -6.29 24.85 2.84
C TRP A 150 -5.34 25.99 2.48
N LYS A 151 -4.65 26.52 3.48
CA LYS A 151 -3.66 27.57 3.29
C LYS A 151 -2.33 26.97 2.85
N TYR A 152 -1.87 27.37 1.66
CA TYR A 152 -0.56 27.00 1.14
C TYR A 152 0.58 27.78 1.83
N ALA A 153 1.70 27.10 2.05
CA ALA A 153 3.00 27.71 2.34
C ALA A 153 4.12 26.91 1.66
N LYS A 154 5.13 27.61 1.12
CA LYS A 154 6.39 26.97 0.72
C LYS A 154 7.19 26.65 1.98
N ILE A 155 7.72 25.44 2.05
CA ILE A 155 8.59 24.99 3.14
C ILE A 155 9.94 24.54 2.56
N GLU A 156 10.93 24.40 3.44
CA GLU A 156 12.21 23.80 3.05
C GLU A 156 11.98 22.38 2.49
N GLY A 157 12.53 22.11 1.31
CA GLY A 157 12.43 20.81 0.66
C GLY A 157 11.03 20.41 0.16
N GLY A 158 10.02 21.28 0.22
CA GLY A 158 8.65 20.85 -0.07
C GLY A 158 7.58 21.94 -0.19
N HIS A 159 6.34 21.50 0.02
CA HIS A 159 5.10 22.29 -0.03
C HIS A 159 4.24 21.90 1.17
N SER A 160 3.61 22.87 1.82
CA SER A 160 2.71 22.63 2.94
C SER A 160 1.33 23.21 2.66
N TYR A 161 0.30 22.47 3.06
CA TYR A 161 -1.09 22.90 3.05
C TYR A 161 -1.66 22.67 4.44
N THR A 162 -2.22 23.72 5.04
CA THR A 162 -2.76 23.66 6.42
C THR A 162 -4.24 24.00 6.42
N SER A 163 -5.04 23.14 7.05
CA SER A 163 -6.45 23.40 7.33
C SER A 163 -6.65 23.71 8.82
N LYS A 164 -7.89 23.86 9.27
CA LYS A 164 -8.23 23.99 10.70
C LYS A 164 -7.94 22.74 11.52
N HIS A 165 -7.77 21.58 10.88
CA HIS A 165 -7.74 20.28 11.55
C HIS A 165 -6.45 19.51 11.36
N GLY A 166 -5.54 20.01 10.53
CA GLY A 166 -4.28 19.35 10.29
C GLY A 166 -3.51 19.99 9.15
N ARG A 167 -2.44 19.29 8.75
CA ARG A 167 -1.51 19.77 7.76
C ARG A 167 -1.02 18.63 6.89
N VAL A 168 -0.83 18.91 5.61
CA VAL A 168 -0.24 17.99 4.65
C VAL A 168 1.03 18.62 4.11
N GLU A 169 2.13 17.88 4.17
CA GLU A 169 3.40 18.28 3.57
C GLU A 169 3.74 17.34 2.41
N ILE A 170 4.19 17.93 1.31
CA ILE A 170 4.66 17.23 0.11
C ILE A 170 6.15 17.56 -0.02
N LEU A 171 7.00 16.58 0.27
CA LEU A 171 8.45 16.72 0.14
C LEU A 171 8.89 16.35 -1.28
N ILE A 172 9.92 17.04 -1.76
CA ILE A 172 10.40 16.90 -3.15
C ILE A 172 11.29 15.68 -3.30
N LYS A 173 12.31 15.53 -2.46
CA LYS A 173 13.27 14.42 -2.53
C LYS A 173 13.85 14.08 -1.16
N PRO A 174 13.71 12.84 -0.66
CA PRO A 174 12.81 11.80 -1.18
C PRO A 174 11.35 12.30 -1.23
N TRP A 175 10.59 11.83 -2.21
CA TRP A 175 9.18 12.17 -2.30
C TRP A 175 8.43 11.60 -1.11
N HIS A 176 7.76 12.48 -0.36
CA HIS A 176 6.83 12.08 0.69
C HIS A 176 5.56 12.90 0.63
N VAL A 177 4.44 12.26 0.95
CA VAL A 177 3.24 12.93 1.45
C VAL A 177 3.12 12.61 2.92
N LYS A 178 3.29 13.63 3.78
CA LYS A 178 3.21 13.53 5.24
C LYS A 178 1.92 14.19 5.72
N ILE A 179 1.17 13.50 6.56
CA ILE A 179 -0.12 13.95 7.08
C ILE A 179 0.00 14.15 8.59
N TYR A 180 -0.34 15.34 9.06
CA TYR A 180 -0.24 15.75 10.46
C TYR A 180 -1.61 16.11 11.02
N ASP A 181 -1.80 15.91 12.32
CA ASP A 181 -2.93 16.45 13.06
C ASP A 181 -2.78 17.96 13.34
N GLU A 182 -3.81 18.56 13.94
CA GLU A 182 -3.84 19.97 14.34
C GLU A 182 -2.73 20.37 15.34
N LYS A 183 -2.17 19.40 16.07
CA LYS A 183 -1.11 19.60 17.08
C LYS A 183 0.30 19.42 16.49
N GLY A 184 0.39 19.08 15.21
CA GLY A 184 1.66 18.82 14.53
C GLY A 184 2.21 17.40 14.73
N LYS A 185 1.41 16.47 15.27
CA LYS A 185 1.79 15.05 15.33
C LYS A 185 1.66 14.44 13.94
N LEU A 186 2.71 13.74 13.49
CA LEU A 186 2.64 12.94 12.25
C LEU A 186 1.66 11.78 12.47
N LEU A 187 0.65 11.68 11.61
CA LEU A 187 -0.33 10.59 11.61
C LEU A 187 0.11 9.45 10.71
N THR A 188 0.52 9.77 9.48
CA THR A 188 1.04 8.80 8.53
C THR A 188 1.83 9.51 7.43
N SER A 189 2.70 8.77 6.75
CA SER A 189 3.46 9.25 5.61
C SER A 189 3.65 8.15 4.58
N THR A 190 3.78 8.51 3.30
CA THR A 190 4.22 7.56 2.29
C THR A 190 5.62 7.06 2.63
N LEU A 191 5.85 5.75 2.48
CA LEU A 191 7.14 5.12 2.75
C LEU A 191 8.06 5.23 1.53
N HIS A 192 9.33 5.54 1.78
CA HIS A 192 10.41 5.63 0.81
C HIS A 192 11.57 4.68 1.18
N ASP A 193 12.40 4.26 0.22
CA ASP A 193 13.50 3.31 0.48
C ASP A 193 14.50 3.83 1.53
N THR A 194 14.73 5.14 1.54
CA THR A 194 15.58 5.86 2.48
C THR A 194 15.11 5.80 3.93
N ASP A 195 13.84 5.48 4.19
CA ASP A 195 13.31 5.36 5.55
C ASP A 195 13.81 4.09 6.24
N PHE A 196 14.31 3.13 5.46
CA PHE A 196 14.71 1.81 5.93
C PHE A 196 16.22 1.63 6.02
N LYS A 197 17.00 2.72 6.04
CA LYS A 197 18.48 2.68 6.12
C LYS A 197 19.02 1.90 7.32
N ASN A 198 18.23 1.82 8.40
CA ASN A 198 18.61 1.16 9.65
C ASN A 198 18.26 -0.34 9.68
N THR A 199 17.68 -0.88 8.61
CA THR A 199 17.36 -2.31 8.51
C THR A 199 17.98 -2.94 7.27
N TYR A 200 18.40 -4.19 7.41
CA TYR A 200 18.84 -5.00 6.28
C TYR A 200 17.66 -5.76 5.64
N THR A 201 16.49 -5.75 6.28
CA THR A 201 15.26 -6.34 5.76
C THR A 201 14.76 -5.54 4.57
N PRO A 202 14.63 -6.16 3.39
CA PRO A 202 14.04 -5.53 2.22
C PRO A 202 12.58 -5.11 2.51
N THR A 203 12.25 -3.87 2.16
CA THR A 203 10.90 -3.31 2.29
C THR A 203 10.44 -2.75 0.95
N LEU A 204 9.13 -2.72 0.74
CA LEU A 204 8.50 -2.19 -0.46
C LEU A 204 7.96 -0.78 -0.14
N PRO A 205 8.57 0.29 -0.68
CA PRO A 205 8.07 1.65 -0.53
C PRO A 205 6.86 1.89 -1.44
N PHE A 206 6.36 3.12 -1.45
CA PHE A 206 5.32 3.55 -2.38
C PHE A 206 5.77 3.30 -3.82
N SER A 207 5.05 2.44 -4.53
CA SER A 207 5.52 1.88 -5.79
C SER A 207 4.38 1.43 -6.68
N TYR A 208 4.73 1.06 -7.91
CA TYR A 208 3.90 0.19 -8.72
C TYR A 208 4.76 -0.89 -9.39
N VAL A 209 4.10 -1.98 -9.75
CA VAL A 209 4.71 -3.10 -10.47
C VAL A 209 4.18 -3.14 -11.89
N ARG A 210 5.03 -3.47 -12.86
CA ARG A 210 4.66 -3.89 -14.21
C ARG A 210 4.83 -5.41 -14.31
N ARG A 211 3.75 -6.13 -14.55
CA ARG A 211 3.78 -7.58 -14.73
C ARG A 211 4.49 -7.95 -16.02
N ASN A 212 5.38 -8.94 -15.95
CA ASN A 212 6.06 -9.43 -17.14
C ASN A 212 5.16 -10.33 -18.01
N SER A 213 4.12 -10.93 -17.42
CA SER A 213 3.20 -11.84 -18.11
C SER A 213 2.28 -11.15 -19.11
N ASP A 214 1.81 -9.94 -18.80
CA ASP A 214 0.75 -9.26 -19.56
C ASP A 214 0.91 -7.72 -19.63
N TYR A 215 2.01 -7.16 -19.10
CA TYR A 215 2.26 -5.72 -19.02
C TYR A 215 1.25 -4.90 -18.18
N SER A 216 0.31 -5.56 -17.51
CA SER A 216 -0.59 -4.90 -16.57
C SER A 216 0.18 -4.36 -15.37
N ARG A 217 -0.44 -3.44 -14.63
CA ARG A 217 0.22 -2.71 -13.56
C ARG A 217 -0.59 -2.70 -12.28
N SER A 218 0.09 -2.91 -11.17
CA SER A 218 -0.50 -2.94 -9.82
C SER A 218 0.12 -1.86 -8.95
N MET A 219 -0.69 -1.05 -8.28
CA MET A 219 -0.23 0.02 -7.38
C MET A 219 -0.01 -0.51 -5.96
N GLY A 220 1.13 -0.19 -5.37
CA GLY A 220 1.49 -0.47 -3.97
C GLY A 220 1.60 0.83 -3.18
N ALA A 221 0.47 1.28 -2.62
CA ALA A 221 0.42 2.49 -1.81
C ALA A 221 0.86 2.22 -0.36
N ALA A 222 2.16 2.25 -0.11
CA ALA A 222 2.75 1.97 1.20
C ALA A 222 2.79 3.22 2.09
N PHE A 223 2.21 3.13 3.28
CA PHE A 223 2.14 4.19 4.29
C PHE A 223 2.69 3.71 5.64
N SER A 224 3.27 4.63 6.39
CA SER A 224 3.77 4.36 7.74
C SER A 224 2.61 4.10 8.71
N LEU A 225 2.84 3.19 9.65
CA LEU A 225 1.97 2.91 10.79
C LEU A 225 2.76 3.13 12.08
N GLU A 226 2.14 3.80 13.04
CA GLU A 226 2.75 3.99 14.35
C GLU A 226 2.72 2.69 15.17
N PRO A 227 3.61 2.56 16.19
CA PRO A 227 3.48 1.52 17.19
C PRO A 227 2.07 1.51 17.80
N ASP A 228 1.53 0.31 18.00
CA ASP A 228 0.19 0.07 18.56
C ASP A 228 -1.00 0.66 17.79
N GLU A 229 -0.77 1.21 16.60
CA GLU A 229 -1.85 1.59 15.69
C GLU A 229 -2.69 0.38 15.28
N LYS A 230 -4.02 0.52 15.35
CA LYS A 230 -4.98 -0.56 15.06
C LYS A 230 -5.70 -0.26 13.76
N ILE A 231 -5.91 -1.31 12.96
CA ILE A 231 -6.62 -1.21 11.68
C ILE A 231 -7.96 -1.91 11.83
N PHE A 232 -9.04 -1.22 11.47
CA PHE A 232 -10.41 -1.73 11.52
C PHE A 232 -11.11 -1.50 10.17
N GLY A 233 -12.24 -2.17 9.95
CA GLY A 233 -12.98 -2.12 8.70
C GLY A 233 -12.62 -3.29 7.77
N CYS A 234 -12.31 -2.98 6.51
CA CYS A 234 -12.10 -3.95 5.43
C CYS A 234 -13.34 -4.79 5.05
N GLY A 235 -14.54 -4.28 5.33
CA GLY A 235 -15.79 -4.94 4.97
C GLY A 235 -16.03 -6.24 5.75
N GLU A 236 -16.60 -7.23 5.07
CA GLU A 236 -16.95 -8.53 5.60
C GLU A 236 -15.70 -9.43 5.66
N SER A 237 -14.92 -9.30 6.73
CA SER A 237 -13.70 -10.09 6.97
C SER A 237 -13.78 -10.82 8.31
N PHE A 238 -13.93 -12.14 8.26
CA PHE A 238 -14.14 -13.04 9.40
C PHE A 238 -12.86 -13.44 10.14
N THR A 239 -11.94 -12.50 10.31
CA THR A 239 -10.73 -12.66 11.12
C THR A 239 -10.80 -11.74 12.34
N GLN A 240 -9.75 -11.70 13.18
CA GLN A 240 -9.71 -10.81 14.35
C GLN A 240 -10.10 -9.37 13.99
N PHE A 241 -10.77 -8.68 14.91
CA PHE A 241 -11.29 -7.33 14.68
C PHE A 241 -10.18 -6.33 14.33
N ASN A 242 -9.06 -6.37 15.04
CA ASN A 242 -7.86 -5.62 14.67
C ASN A 242 -7.13 -6.33 13.51
N LYS A 243 -7.09 -5.69 12.35
CA LYS A 243 -6.46 -6.21 11.12
C LYS A 243 -4.95 -5.94 11.04
N ARG A 244 -4.35 -5.31 12.05
CA ARG A 244 -2.89 -5.07 12.10
C ARG A 244 -2.14 -6.40 11.97
N GLY A 245 -1.20 -6.48 11.03
CA GLY A 245 -0.40 -7.68 10.76
C GLY A 245 -1.11 -8.74 9.91
N GLN A 246 -2.32 -8.47 9.43
CA GLN A 246 -3.06 -9.37 8.56
C GLN A 246 -3.01 -8.89 7.10
N LYS A 247 -3.05 -9.84 6.16
CA LYS A 247 -3.30 -9.57 4.74
C LYS A 247 -4.79 -9.80 4.47
N VAL A 248 -5.49 -8.78 3.98
CA VAL A 248 -6.89 -8.87 3.57
C VAL A 248 -6.97 -8.71 2.06
N VAL A 249 -7.50 -9.73 1.37
CA VAL A 249 -7.72 -9.68 -0.08
C VAL A 249 -9.12 -9.13 -0.32
N LEU A 250 -9.22 -7.96 -0.94
CA LEU A 250 -10.49 -7.31 -1.26
C LEU A 250 -11.03 -7.89 -2.57
N TRP A 251 -11.79 -8.98 -2.46
CA TRP A 251 -12.40 -9.70 -3.58
C TRP A 251 -13.80 -10.15 -3.20
N THR A 252 -14.78 -9.95 -4.06
CA THR A 252 -16.15 -10.40 -3.83
C THR A 252 -16.30 -11.81 -4.39
N ASP A 253 -16.71 -12.73 -3.53
CA ASP A 253 -17.06 -14.11 -3.90
C ASP A 253 -18.34 -14.58 -3.20
N ASP A 254 -18.87 -15.71 -3.66
CA ASP A 254 -19.90 -16.44 -2.92
C ASP A 254 -19.21 -17.38 -1.92
N ALA A 255 -19.04 -16.88 -0.70
CA ALA A 255 -18.21 -17.51 0.32
C ALA A 255 -18.76 -18.84 0.87
N ASN A 256 -20.00 -19.23 0.54
CA ASN A 256 -20.64 -20.48 1.01
C ASN A 256 -20.68 -20.68 2.54
N GLY A 257 -20.65 -19.59 3.31
CA GLY A 257 -20.93 -19.58 4.75
C GLY A 257 -19.72 -19.43 5.67
N ILE A 258 -20.01 -19.19 6.96
CA ILE A 258 -19.05 -18.90 8.03
C ILE A 258 -19.18 -19.83 9.23
N GLN A 259 -19.81 -21.00 9.01
CA GLN A 259 -20.26 -21.88 10.07
C GLN A 259 -19.21 -22.90 10.50
#